data_AF-A0A9Q3AEZ4-F1
#
_entry.id   AF-A0A9Q3AEZ4-F1
#
_cell.length_a   1.000
_cell.length_b   1.000
_cell.length_c   1.000
_cell.angle_alpha   90.00
_cell.angle_beta   90.00
_cell.angle_gamma   90.00
#
_symmetry.space_group_name_H-M   'P 1'
#
loop_
_entity.id
_entity.type
_entity.pdbx_description
1 polymer ?
#
loop_
_entity_poly.entity_id
_entity_poly.type
_entity_poly.pdbx_seq_one_letter_code
_entity_poly.pdbx_strand_id
1 'polypeptide(L)'
;MTQAKMPSWLKLGADGVAVTLTRPSEANGIKVDSLSLRSPTVRDIRAAQSAASGDDEQRELNLFASLAEVGVKDLEGLALKDYSRLQAGYFRLVQDDEL
;
A
#
# COMPACT_ATOMS: atom_id res chain seq x y z
N MET A 1 -23.33 8.72 10.66
CA MET A 1 -22.13 9.20 9.94
C MET A 1 -22.21 8.64 8.53
N THR A 2 -21.92 9.44 7.51
CA THR A 2 -22.10 9.04 6.10
C THR A 2 -21.04 8.01 5.75
N GLN A 3 -21.42 6.74 5.57
CA GLN A 3 -20.51 5.70 5.08
C GLN A 3 -19.99 6.17 3.70
N ALA A 4 -18.75 6.64 3.64
CA ALA A 4 -18.17 7.15 2.42
C ALA A 4 -18.05 5.97 1.43
N LYS A 5 -18.81 6.02 0.34
CA LYS A 5 -18.79 4.96 -0.68
C LYS A 5 -17.35 4.67 -1.10
N MET A 6 -16.94 3.41 -0.94
CA MET A 6 -15.59 2.99 -1.31
C MET A 6 -15.29 3.34 -2.78
N PRO A 7 -14.11 3.90 -3.08
CA PRO A 7 -13.69 4.13 -4.46
C PRO A 7 -13.63 2.82 -5.23
N SER A 8 -13.98 2.84 -6.53
CA SER A 8 -13.99 1.61 -7.37
C SER A 8 -12.61 0.95 -7.54
N TRP A 9 -11.53 1.70 -7.32
CA TRP A 9 -10.15 1.21 -7.37
C TRP A 9 -9.68 0.58 -6.06
N LEU A 10 -10.50 0.57 -5.01
CA LEU A 10 -10.15 0.07 -3.68
C LEU A 10 -11.10 -1.04 -3.24
N LYS A 11 -10.54 -2.17 -2.83
CA LYS A 11 -11.28 -3.25 -2.17
C LYS A 11 -10.66 -3.51 -0.80
N LEU A 12 -11.41 -3.29 0.26
CA LEU A 12 -11.00 -3.55 1.64
C LEU A 12 -11.51 -4.93 2.05
N GLY A 13 -10.69 -5.70 2.74
CA GLY A 13 -11.05 -6.98 3.33
C GLY A 13 -10.40 -7.13 4.72
N ALA A 14 -10.73 -8.22 5.41
CA ALA A 14 -10.21 -8.48 6.76
C ALA A 14 -8.68 -8.62 6.81
N ASP A 15 -8.09 -9.19 5.75
CA ASP A 15 -6.66 -9.52 5.70
C ASP A 15 -5.82 -8.45 5.00
N GLY A 16 -6.44 -7.37 4.50
CA GLY A 16 -5.74 -6.32 3.77
C GLY A 16 -6.61 -5.54 2.81
N VAL A 17 -5.95 -4.90 1.85
CA VAL A 17 -6.58 -4.06 0.84
C VAL A 17 -6.00 -4.34 -0.54
N ALA A 18 -6.83 -4.33 -1.57
CA ALA A 18 -6.40 -4.42 -2.96
C ALA A 18 -6.67 -3.10 -3.69
N VAL A 19 -5.63 -2.59 -4.36
CA VAL A 19 -5.63 -1.35 -5.13
C VAL A 19 -5.48 -1.66 -6.61
N THR A 20 -6.47 -1.26 -7.41
CA THR A 20 -6.40 -1.35 -8.87
C THR A 20 -5.58 -0.17 -9.41
N LEU A 21 -4.56 -0.47 -10.21
CA LEU A 21 -3.67 0.52 -10.81
C LEU A 21 -4.35 1.18 -12.03
N THR A 22 -3.90 2.38 -12.41
CA THR A 22 -4.38 3.05 -13.63
C THR A 22 -3.80 2.44 -14.91
N ARG A 23 -2.67 1.76 -14.79
CA ARG A 23 -1.97 1.05 -15.86
C ARG A 23 -1.19 -0.14 -15.29
N PRO A 24 -0.89 -1.17 -16.08
CA PRO A 24 -0.04 -2.26 -15.64
C PRO A 24 1.32 -1.73 -15.14
N SER A 25 1.79 -2.24 -13.99
CA SER A 25 3.13 -1.97 -13.45
C SER A 25 3.89 -3.27 -13.22
N GLU A 26 5.21 -3.17 -13.17
CA GLU A 26 6.06 -4.30 -12.78
C GLU A 26 6.02 -4.48 -11.26
N ALA A 27 5.90 -5.73 -10.82
CA ALA A 27 6.00 -6.15 -9.43
C ALA A 27 6.73 -7.50 -9.43
N ASN A 28 7.91 -7.58 -8.81
CA ASN A 28 8.75 -8.78 -8.81
C ASN A 28 9.01 -9.35 -10.23
N GLY A 29 9.17 -8.49 -11.24
CA GLY A 29 9.39 -8.90 -12.63
C GLY A 29 8.14 -9.32 -13.41
N ILE A 30 6.95 -9.23 -12.80
CA ILE A 30 5.67 -9.58 -13.43
C ILE A 30 4.83 -8.32 -13.61
N LYS A 31 4.16 -8.19 -14.76
CA LYS A 31 3.19 -7.11 -14.97
C LYS A 31 1.89 -7.41 -14.25
N VAL A 32 1.45 -6.48 -13.40
CA VAL A 32 0.22 -6.57 -12.63
C VAL A 32 -0.65 -5.33 -12.85
N ASP A 33 -1.96 -5.52 -12.83
CA ASP A 33 -2.95 -4.43 -12.90
C ASP A 33 -3.43 -3.96 -11.50
N SER A 34 -2.99 -4.65 -10.46
CA SER A 34 -3.35 -4.36 -9.07
C SER A 34 -2.24 -4.74 -8.12
N LEU A 35 -2.15 -4.02 -7.00
CA LEU A 35 -1.30 -4.37 -5.86
C LEU A 35 -2.17 -4.57 -4.63
N SER A 36 -1.83 -5.56 -3.81
CA SER A 36 -2.43 -5.80 -2.51
C SER A 36 -1.51 -5.30 -1.40
N LEU A 37 -2.05 -4.74 -0.32
CA LEU A 37 -1.33 -4.53 0.93
C LEU A 37 -1.96 -5.44 1.98
N ARG A 38 -1.18 -6.34 2.57
CA ARG A 38 -1.64 -7.13 3.73
C ARG A 38 -1.82 -6.24 4.96
N SER A 39 -2.64 -6.68 5.91
CA SER A 39 -2.80 -6.02 7.20
C SER A 39 -1.44 -5.80 7.88
N PRO A 40 -1.10 -4.55 8.26
CA PRO A 40 0.20 -4.24 8.83
C PRO A 40 0.34 -4.83 10.23
N THR A 41 1.53 -5.33 10.54
CA THR A 41 1.88 -5.72 11.90
C THR A 41 2.80 -4.68 12.53
N VAL A 42 2.87 -4.67 13.88
CA VAL A 42 3.84 -3.83 14.60
C VAL A 42 5.28 -4.11 14.16
N ARG A 43 5.59 -5.35 13.75
CA ARG A 43 6.90 -5.73 13.22
C ARG A 43 7.23 -4.97 11.94
N ASP A 44 6.27 -4.82 11.03
CA ASP A 44 6.45 -4.10 9.77
C ASP A 44 6.78 -2.63 10.00
N ILE A 45 6.02 -1.99 10.90
CA ILE A 45 6.22 -0.59 11.26
C ILE A 45 7.64 -0.38 11.82
N ARG A 46 8.07 -1.25 12.75
CA ARG A 46 9.41 -1.16 13.36
C ARG A 46 10.54 -1.42 12.37
N ALA A 47 10.36 -2.39 11.47
CA ALA A 47 11.35 -2.69 10.43
C ALA A 47 11.51 -1.51 9.48
N ALA A 48 10.40 -0.93 9.01
CA ALA A 48 10.40 0.25 8.15
C ALA A 48 11.06 1.47 8.83
N GLN A 49 10.74 1.73 10.10
CA GLN A 49 11.36 2.80 10.89
C GLN A 49 12.87 2.63 11.03
N SER A 50 13.33 1.40 11.25
CA SER A 50 14.75 1.10 11.44
C SER A 50 15.53 1.24 10.12
N ALA A 51 14.93 0.87 8.99
CA ALA A 51 15.54 0.98 7.66
C ALA A 51 15.57 2.42 7.13
N ALA A 52 14.69 3.29 7.63
CA ALA A 52 14.53 4.67 7.17
C ALA A 52 15.64 5.63 7.58
N SER A 53 16.42 5.32 8.64
CA SER A 53 17.48 6.22 9.16
C SER A 53 17.02 7.68 9.41
N GLY A 54 15.74 7.89 9.74
CA GLY A 54 15.15 9.22 9.95
C GLY A 54 14.46 9.85 8.74
N ASP A 55 14.45 9.18 7.59
CA ASP A 55 13.76 9.61 6.38
C ASP A 55 12.32 9.06 6.33
N ASP A 56 11.35 9.95 6.44
CA ASP A 56 9.93 9.60 6.49
C ASP A 56 9.40 9.01 5.18
N GLU A 57 9.94 9.43 4.04
CA GLU A 57 9.56 8.95 2.72
C GLU A 57 10.14 7.55 2.49
N GLN A 58 11.40 7.35 2.87
CA GLN A 58 12.03 6.03 2.84
C GLN A 58 11.32 5.05 3.78
N ARG A 59 10.88 5.51 4.97
CA ARG A 59 10.08 4.70 5.90
C ARG A 59 8.80 4.21 5.23
N GLU A 60 8.05 5.10 4.59
CA GLU A 60 6.79 4.75 3.96
C GLU A 60 7.00 3.74 2.82
N LEU A 61 7.97 4.01 1.94
CA LEU A 61 8.33 3.11 0.84
C LEU A 61 8.70 1.71 1.35
N ASN A 62 9.52 1.63 2.39
CA ASN A 62 9.91 0.36 3.00
C ASN A 62 8.70 -0.38 3.61
N LEU A 63 7.79 0.34 4.26
CA LEU A 63 6.58 -0.24 4.82
C LEU A 63 5.70 -0.80 3.70
N PHE A 64 5.39 -0.01 2.68
CA PHE A 64 4.51 -0.44 1.61
C PHE A 64 5.11 -1.58 0.79
N ALA A 65 6.42 -1.58 0.56
CA ALA A 65 7.10 -2.68 -0.10
C ALA A 65 6.92 -3.99 0.68
N SER A 66 7.07 -3.95 2.01
CA SER A 66 6.85 -5.10 2.90
C SER A 66 5.39 -5.57 2.91
N LEU A 67 4.43 -4.65 2.88
CA LEU A 67 3.00 -4.99 2.88
C LEU A 67 2.51 -5.50 1.52
N ALA A 68 3.11 -5.01 0.44
CA ALA A 68 2.83 -5.45 -0.93
C ALA A 68 3.62 -6.69 -1.36
N GLU A 69 4.61 -7.11 -0.56
CA GLU A 69 5.51 -8.21 -0.88
C GLU A 69 6.28 -7.97 -2.20
N VAL A 70 6.70 -6.72 -2.43
CA VAL A 70 7.44 -6.29 -3.63
C VAL A 70 8.72 -5.54 -3.24
N GLY A 71 9.58 -5.26 -4.22
CA GLY A 71 10.75 -4.41 -4.02
C GLY A 71 10.39 -2.92 -3.94
N VAL A 72 11.20 -2.11 -3.25
CA VAL A 72 11.04 -0.64 -3.21
C VAL A 72 11.06 -0.05 -4.63
N LYS A 73 11.92 -0.57 -5.51
CA LYS A 73 12.02 -0.15 -6.91
C LYS A 73 10.72 -0.34 -7.70
N ASP A 74 9.94 -1.37 -7.37
CA ASP A 74 8.66 -1.62 -8.02
C ASP A 74 7.65 -0.51 -7.65
N LEU A 75 7.70 -0.03 -6.41
CA LEU A 75 6.89 1.10 -5.96
C LEU A 75 7.35 2.44 -6.55
N GLU A 76 8.66 2.67 -6.66
CA GLU A 76 9.22 3.85 -7.31
C GLU A 76 8.85 3.95 -8.81
N GLY A 77 8.61 2.81 -9.46
CA GLY A 77 8.16 2.73 -10.85
C GLY A 77 6.67 3.06 -11.06
N LEU A 78 5.89 3.19 -9.98
CA LEU A 78 4.46 3.47 -10.08
C LEU A 78 4.17 4.88 -10.60
N ALA A 79 3.01 5.04 -11.25
CA ALA A 79 2.46 6.37 -11.43
C ALA A 79 2.17 6.98 -10.05
N LEU A 80 2.50 8.26 -9.84
CA LEU A 80 2.25 8.95 -8.57
C LEU A 80 0.79 8.81 -8.09
N LYS A 81 -0.17 8.84 -9.02
CA LYS A 81 -1.59 8.62 -8.71
C LYS A 81 -1.88 7.23 -8.13
N ASP A 82 -1.20 6.20 -8.60
CA ASP A 82 -1.35 4.83 -8.10
C ASP A 82 -0.65 4.65 -6.76
N TYR A 83 0.51 5.30 -6.57
CA TYR A 83 1.15 5.37 -5.26
C TYR A 83 0.25 6.06 -4.21
N SER A 84 -0.38 7.19 -4.57
CA SER A 84 -1.36 7.84 -3.68
C SER A 84 -2.58 6.98 -3.37
N ARG A 85 -2.96 6.06 -4.27
CA ARG A 85 -4.03 5.08 -3.99
C ARG A 85 -3.58 4.04 -2.98
N LEU A 86 -2.31 3.59 -3.01
CA LEU A 86 -1.74 2.72 -1.98
C LEU A 86 -1.76 3.41 -0.61
N GLN A 87 -1.31 4.66 -0.52
CA GLN A 87 -1.39 5.47 0.71
C GLN A 87 -2.82 5.53 1.26
N ALA A 88 -3.79 5.85 0.40
CA ALA A 88 -5.20 5.94 0.78
C ALA A 88 -5.81 4.58 1.19
N GLY A 89 -5.32 3.48 0.62
CA GLY A 89 -5.71 2.13 0.99
C GLY A 89 -5.14 1.71 2.34
N TYR A 90 -3.85 1.95 2.58
CA TYR A 90 -3.20 1.72 3.87
C TYR A 90 -3.89 2.51 4.99
N PHE A 91 -4.18 3.79 4.77
CA PHE A 91 -4.83 4.64 5.77
C PHE A 91 -6.19 4.08 6.20
N ARG A 92 -7.01 3.61 5.24
CA ARG A 92 -8.29 2.96 5.56
C ARG A 92 -8.10 1.63 6.28
N LEU A 93 -7.12 0.85 5.88
CA LEU A 93 -6.80 -0.43 6.50
C LEU A 93 -6.43 -0.29 7.99
N VAL A 94 -5.80 0.82 8.39
CA VAL A 94 -5.42 1.06 9.79
C VAL A 94 -6.42 1.88 10.60
N GLN A 95 -7.39 2.54 9.94
CA GLN A 95 -8.39 3.36 10.63
C GLN A 95 -9.56 2.58 11.22
N ASP A 96 -9.67 1.27 10.96
CA ASP A 96 -10.77 0.43 11.44
C ASP A 96 -12.15 1.03 11.05
N ASP A 97 -12.25 1.53 9.81
CA ASP A 97 -13.55 1.91 9.23
C ASP A 97 -14.38 0.62 9.15
N GLU A 98 -15.29 0.42 10.12
CA GLU A 98 -16.23 -0.70 10.17
C GLU A 98 -16.82 -0.95 8.78
N LEU A 99 -16.53 -2.14 8.22
CA LEU A 99 -17.14 -2.64 6.98
C LEU A 99 -18.64 -2.87 7.16
#